data_AF-A0AB34ZBS1-F1
#
_entry.id   AF-A0AB34ZBS1-F1
#
_cell.length_a   1.000
_cell.length_b   1.000
_cell.length_c   1.000
_cell.angle_alpha   90.00
_cell.angle_beta   90.00
_cell.angle_gamma   90.00
#
_symmetry.space_group_name_H-M   'P 1'
#
loop_
_entity.id
_entity.type
_entity.pdbx_description
1 polymer ?
#
loop_
_entity_poly.entity_id
_entity_poly.type
_entity_poly.pdbx_seq_one_letter_code
_entity_poly.pdbx_strand_id
1 'polypeptide(L)'
;MAKEGVAPLAVGCGYDTHSPQEGDMELLNRQAQRQLLEKLAEAYPMGLPGSALGANADDNASSVNIWYLHEHKLVEAKRYDGIDGTMLLGEVKITARGMDFLMDDGGLGAVLGVVTIKLHEETLRQLIESKVRDSDLPPTQKTRLLDQLRKLPAETTKHLAMKLVDAGLKHAPDALQLLQNAVG
;
A
#
# COMPACT_ATOMS: atom_id res chain seq x y z
N MET A 1 -21.05 -41.20 -34.89
CA MET A 1 -19.67 -41.51 -34.44
C MET A 1 -18.74 -40.44 -34.96
N ALA A 2 -17.83 -39.79 -34.24
CA ALA A 2 -17.70 -39.40 -32.83
C ALA A 2 -16.83 -38.12 -32.89
N LYS A 3 -17.18 -37.10 -32.11
CA LYS A 3 -16.63 -35.73 -32.17
C LYS A 3 -15.19 -35.69 -31.66
N GLU A 4 -14.29 -35.04 -32.39
CA GLU A 4 -12.99 -34.59 -31.89
C GLU A 4 -13.21 -33.45 -30.89
N GLY A 5 -12.96 -33.75 -29.61
CA GLY A 5 -12.95 -32.77 -28.53
C GLY A 5 -11.53 -32.23 -28.34
N VAL A 6 -11.35 -30.94 -28.64
CA VAL A 6 -10.19 -30.17 -28.22
C VAL A 6 -10.25 -30.02 -26.70
N ALA A 7 -9.27 -30.57 -25.99
CA ALA A 7 -9.11 -30.38 -24.55
C ALA A 7 -8.48 -29.00 -24.28
N PRO A 8 -9.03 -28.18 -23.37
CA PRO A 8 -8.37 -26.94 -22.97
C PRO A 8 -7.20 -27.26 -22.02
N LEU A 9 -6.03 -26.69 -22.32
CA LEU A 9 -4.89 -26.68 -21.40
C LEU A 9 -5.26 -25.81 -20.20
N ALA A 10 -5.64 -26.45 -19.09
CA ALA A 10 -5.80 -25.79 -17.81
C ALA A 10 -4.41 -25.39 -17.29
N VAL A 11 -4.05 -24.11 -17.45
CA VAL A 11 -2.95 -23.50 -16.72
C VAL A 11 -3.43 -23.29 -15.29
N GLY A 12 -3.20 -24.29 -14.44
CA GLY A 12 -3.37 -24.16 -13.01
C GLY A 12 -2.27 -23.27 -12.46
N CYS A 13 -2.58 -22.00 -12.17
CA CYS A 13 -1.76 -21.18 -11.27
C CYS A 13 -1.97 -21.71 -9.85
N GLY A 14 -1.21 -22.76 -9.48
CA GLY A 14 -1.05 -23.16 -8.10
C GLY A 14 -0.20 -22.12 -7.38
N TYR A 15 -0.79 -21.42 -6.40
CA TYR A 15 -0.04 -20.61 -5.46
C TYR A 15 0.42 -21.52 -4.32
N ASP A 16 1.53 -22.22 -4.53
CA ASP A 16 2.20 -22.93 -3.45
C ASP A 16 3.05 -21.92 -2.66
N THR A 17 2.58 -21.61 -1.45
CA THR A 17 3.27 -20.77 -0.47
C THR A 17 4.55 -21.49 -0.03
N HIS A 18 5.69 -21.07 -0.57
CA HIS A 18 6.98 -21.47 0.00
C HIS A 18 7.09 -20.80 1.38
N SER A 19 6.97 -21.58 2.45
CA SER A 19 7.23 -21.09 3.80
C SER A 19 8.72 -20.75 3.93
N PRO A 20 9.10 -19.50 4.26
CA PRO A 20 10.50 -19.11 4.41
C PRO A 20 11.16 -19.95 5.52
N GLN A 21 12.35 -20.50 5.26
CA GLN A 21 13.15 -21.14 6.32
C GLN A 21 13.89 -20.07 7.14
N GLU A 22 14.22 -20.37 8.40
CA GLU A 22 14.78 -19.39 9.37
C GLU A 22 16.08 -18.69 8.90
N GLY A 23 16.79 -19.21 7.89
CA GLY A 23 17.96 -18.57 7.28
C GLY A 23 17.68 -17.65 6.08
N ASP A 24 16.48 -17.70 5.49
CA ASP A 24 16.17 -16.96 4.26
C ASP A 24 15.96 -15.46 4.51
N MET A 25 15.55 -15.09 5.73
CA MET A 25 15.35 -13.68 6.10
C MET A 25 16.67 -12.89 6.17
N GLU A 26 17.81 -13.55 6.39
CA GLU A 26 19.13 -12.89 6.37
C GLU A 26 19.56 -12.49 4.94
N LEU A 27 18.94 -13.06 3.91
CA LEU A 27 19.24 -12.78 2.50
C LEU A 27 18.43 -11.60 1.93
N LEU A 28 17.44 -11.09 2.66
CA LEU A 28 16.64 -9.95 2.23
C LEU A 28 17.47 -8.65 2.29
N ASN A 29 17.65 -8.01 1.14
CA ASN A 29 18.46 -6.81 1.04
C ASN A 29 17.75 -5.72 0.23
N ARG A 30 17.51 -4.57 0.87
CA ARG A 30 16.78 -3.44 0.27
C ARG A 30 17.49 -2.85 -0.95
N GLN A 31 18.82 -2.79 -0.94
CA GLN A 31 19.59 -2.29 -2.07
C GLN A 31 19.52 -3.25 -3.26
N ALA A 32 19.63 -4.57 -3.00
CA ALA A 32 19.48 -5.59 -4.04
C ALA A 32 18.06 -5.59 -4.63
N GLN A 33 17.03 -5.47 -3.80
CA GLN A 33 15.64 -5.33 -4.25
C GLN A 33 15.43 -4.13 -5.16
N ARG A 34 16.00 -2.96 -4.80
CA ARG A 34 15.92 -1.76 -5.62
C ARG A 34 16.61 -1.96 -6.97
N GLN A 35 17.81 -2.54 -6.98
CA GLN A 35 18.56 -2.82 -8.22
C GLN A 35 17.82 -3.81 -9.14
N LEU A 36 17.15 -4.83 -8.56
CA LEU A 36 16.31 -5.76 -9.32
C LEU A 36 15.13 -5.03 -9.97
N LEU A 37 14.46 -4.15 -9.23
CA LEU A 37 13.35 -3.34 -9.75
C LEU A 37 13.82 -2.39 -10.86
N GLU A 38 14.97 -1.71 -10.68
CA GLU A 38 15.55 -0.81 -11.69
C GLU A 38 15.85 -1.56 -13.00
N LYS A 39 16.49 -2.74 -12.93
CA LYS A 39 16.74 -3.59 -14.10
C LYS A 39 15.46 -4.03 -14.81
N LEU A 40 14.44 -4.40 -14.04
CA LEU A 40 13.14 -4.80 -14.60
C LEU A 40 12.37 -3.61 -15.18
N ALA A 41 12.55 -2.40 -14.62
CA ALA A 41 11.98 -1.17 -15.14
C ALA A 41 12.56 -0.81 -16.51
N GLU A 42 13.87 -0.97 -16.70
CA GLU A 42 14.54 -0.78 -18.00
C GLU A 42 14.02 -1.74 -19.08
N ALA A 43 13.62 -2.96 -18.69
CA ALA A 43 13.08 -3.97 -19.62
C ALA A 43 11.58 -3.81 -19.91
N TYR A 44 10.87 -2.93 -19.19
CA TYR A 44 9.42 -2.76 -19.32
C TYR A 44 9.04 -2.32 -20.75
N PRO A 45 7.94 -2.84 -21.34
CA PRO A 45 6.90 -3.71 -20.76
C PRO A 45 7.21 -5.21 -20.79
N MET A 46 8.40 -5.61 -21.23
CA MET A 46 8.84 -7.02 -21.23
C MET A 46 9.37 -7.43 -19.85
N GLY A 47 9.53 -8.74 -19.65
CA GLY A 47 10.21 -9.30 -18.49
C GLY A 47 11.65 -9.70 -18.77
N LEU A 48 12.36 -10.08 -17.71
CA LEU A 48 13.68 -10.68 -17.76
C LEU A 48 13.62 -12.11 -17.21
N PRO A 49 14.36 -13.07 -17.78
CA PRO A 49 14.47 -14.39 -17.19
C PRO A 49 15.21 -14.32 -15.84
N GLY A 50 14.87 -15.19 -14.89
CA GLY A 50 15.51 -15.25 -13.57
C GLY A 50 17.04 -15.29 -13.61
N SER A 51 17.62 -15.98 -14.60
CA SER A 51 19.08 -16.05 -14.80
C SER A 51 19.71 -14.68 -15.12
N ALA A 52 19.02 -13.80 -15.87
CA ALA A 52 19.49 -12.44 -16.14
C ALA A 52 19.43 -11.53 -14.90
N LEU A 53 18.67 -11.93 -13.88
CA LEU A 53 18.55 -11.24 -12.61
C LEU A 53 19.50 -11.79 -11.54
N GLY A 54 20.31 -12.80 -11.87
CA GLY A 54 21.22 -13.45 -10.92
C GLY A 54 20.58 -14.58 -10.11
N ALA A 55 19.31 -14.91 -10.36
CA ALA A 55 18.64 -16.05 -9.73
C ALA A 55 19.04 -17.35 -10.44
N ASN A 56 20.28 -17.77 -10.21
CA ASN A 56 20.82 -19.07 -10.63
C ASN A 56 20.67 -20.08 -9.49
N ALA A 57 20.80 -21.38 -9.80
CA ALA A 57 20.63 -22.46 -8.82
C ALA A 57 21.55 -22.35 -7.57
N ASP A 58 22.67 -21.63 -7.69
CA ASP A 58 23.65 -21.45 -6.62
C ASP A 58 23.49 -20.12 -5.85
N ASP A 59 22.63 -19.20 -6.31
CA ASP A 59 22.38 -17.91 -5.66
C ASP A 59 20.94 -17.81 -5.15
N ASN A 60 20.77 -18.25 -3.90
CA ASN A 60 19.49 -18.13 -3.20
C ASN A 60 19.13 -16.67 -2.87
N ALA A 61 20.09 -15.74 -2.80
CA ALA A 61 19.80 -14.37 -2.37
C ALA A 61 18.95 -13.63 -3.39
N SER A 62 19.30 -13.72 -4.68
CA SER A 62 18.52 -13.12 -5.77
C SER A 62 17.10 -13.71 -5.84
N SER A 63 16.99 -15.04 -5.71
CA SER A 63 15.71 -15.76 -5.72
C SER A 63 14.79 -15.34 -4.56
N VAL A 64 15.32 -15.29 -3.33
CA VAL A 64 14.57 -14.87 -2.13
C VAL A 64 14.07 -13.44 -2.28
N ASN A 65 14.90 -12.52 -2.77
CA ASN A 65 14.49 -11.13 -2.97
C ASN A 65 13.42 -10.99 -4.06
N ILE A 66 13.49 -11.76 -5.16
CA ILE A 66 12.48 -11.72 -6.21
C ILE A 66 11.14 -12.27 -5.71
N TRP A 67 11.15 -13.38 -4.97
CA TRP A 67 9.92 -13.92 -4.36
C TRP A 67 9.31 -12.96 -3.35
N TYR A 68 10.13 -12.32 -2.52
CA TYR A 68 9.65 -11.29 -1.61
C TYR A 68 9.00 -10.11 -2.35
N LEU A 69 9.63 -9.61 -3.42
CA LEU A 69 9.05 -8.57 -4.28
C LEU A 69 7.74 -9.04 -4.94
N HIS A 70 7.64 -10.33 -5.27
CA HIS A 70 6.45 -10.94 -5.85
C HIS A 70 5.27 -10.98 -4.86
N GLU A 71 5.52 -11.36 -3.61
CA GLU A 71 4.51 -11.36 -2.53
C GLU A 71 3.95 -9.96 -2.27
N HIS A 72 4.80 -8.93 -2.38
CA HIS A 72 4.38 -7.52 -2.29
C HIS A 72 3.76 -6.96 -3.58
N LYS A 73 3.64 -7.79 -4.62
CA LYS A 73 3.10 -7.45 -5.94
C LYS A 73 3.88 -6.34 -6.64
N LEU A 74 5.17 -6.18 -6.33
CA LEU A 74 6.07 -5.25 -7.02
C LEU A 74 6.60 -5.87 -8.32
N VAL A 75 6.70 -7.20 -8.37
CA VAL A 75 7.02 -7.97 -9.57
C VAL A 75 6.07 -9.15 -9.73
N GLU A 76 5.92 -9.64 -10.95
CA GLU A 76 5.29 -10.92 -11.29
C GLU A 76 6.40 -11.89 -11.67
N ALA A 77 6.57 -12.96 -10.90
CA ALA A 77 7.52 -14.02 -11.17
C ALA A 77 6.76 -15.33 -11.40
N LYS A 78 7.20 -16.12 -12.37
CA LYS A 78 6.67 -17.47 -12.62
C LYS A 78 7.64 -18.51 -12.06
N ARG A 79 7.09 -19.59 -11.52
CA ARG A 79 7.84 -20.78 -11.13
C ARG A 79 7.66 -21.86 -12.20
N TYR A 80 8.74 -22.56 -12.50
CA TYR A 80 8.70 -23.81 -13.27
C TYR A 80 9.37 -24.92 -12.47
N ASP A 81 8.72 -26.08 -12.40
CA ASP A 81 9.34 -27.26 -11.83
C ASP A 81 10.01 -28.07 -12.95
N GLY A 82 11.31 -28.29 -12.80
CA GLY A 82 12.11 -29.14 -13.66
C GLY A 82 11.70 -30.61 -13.52
N ILE A 83 11.97 -31.40 -14.55
CA ILE A 83 11.68 -32.85 -14.58
C ILE A 83 12.46 -33.60 -13.47
N ASP A 84 13.58 -33.05 -13.04
CA ASP A 84 14.43 -33.52 -11.96
C ASP A 84 14.01 -33.02 -10.56
N GLY A 85 12.90 -32.27 -10.47
CA GLY A 85 12.43 -31.66 -9.24
C GLY A 85 13.13 -30.35 -8.87
N THR A 86 13.97 -29.80 -9.76
CA THR A 86 14.57 -28.49 -9.54
C THR A 86 13.55 -27.37 -9.71
N MET A 87 13.58 -26.39 -8.81
CA MET A 87 12.75 -25.19 -8.92
C MET A 87 13.48 -24.15 -9.76
N LEU A 88 12.89 -23.75 -10.88
CA LEU A 88 13.44 -22.73 -11.76
C LEU A 88 12.58 -21.47 -11.71
N LEU A 89 13.26 -20.33 -11.55
CA LEU A 89 12.65 -19.03 -11.69
C LEU A 89 12.49 -18.69 -13.18
N GLY A 90 11.25 -18.45 -13.57
CA GLY A 90 10.84 -18.13 -14.92
C GLY A 90 11.10 -16.69 -15.32
N GLU A 91 10.26 -16.19 -16.22
CA GLU A 91 10.21 -14.76 -16.55
C GLU A 91 9.70 -13.98 -15.34
N VAL A 92 10.39 -12.88 -15.05
CA VAL A 92 10.06 -11.91 -14.00
C VAL A 92 9.78 -10.58 -14.67
N LYS A 93 8.67 -9.93 -14.29
CA LYS A 93 8.22 -8.67 -14.86
C LYS A 93 7.86 -7.69 -13.75
N ILE A 94 8.26 -6.42 -13.87
CA ILE A 94 7.83 -5.38 -12.93
C ILE A 94 6.36 -5.02 -13.13
N THR A 95 5.64 -4.83 -12.03
CA THR A 95 4.23 -4.42 -12.06
C THR A 95 4.11 -2.89 -12.05
N ALA A 96 2.91 -2.37 -12.30
CA ALA A 96 2.63 -0.93 -12.10
C ALA A 96 2.96 -0.49 -10.66
N ARG A 97 2.72 -1.34 -9.66
CA ARG A 97 3.05 -1.07 -8.26
C ARG A 97 4.55 -1.04 -8.01
N GLY A 98 5.31 -1.92 -8.69
CA GLY A 98 6.77 -1.90 -8.65
C GLY A 98 7.34 -0.62 -9.27
N MET A 99 6.76 -0.17 -10.38
CA MET A 99 7.12 1.11 -11.00
C MET A 99 6.80 2.29 -10.09
N ASP A 100 5.61 2.31 -9.48
CA ASP A 100 5.21 3.33 -8.52
C ASP A 100 6.13 3.38 -7.29
N PHE A 101 6.65 2.22 -6.86
CA PHE A 101 7.61 2.15 -5.77
C PHE A 101 8.98 2.76 -6.10
N LEU A 102 9.39 2.80 -7.37
CA LEU A 102 10.64 3.41 -7.80
C LEU A 102 10.56 4.93 -7.94
N MET A 103 9.35 5.49 -8.06
CA MET A 103 9.14 6.92 -8.24
C MET A 103 9.16 7.65 -6.89
N ASP A 104 9.91 8.75 -6.82
CA ASP A 104 10.10 9.54 -5.59
C ASP A 104 8.81 10.27 -5.14
N ASP A 105 7.76 10.31 -5.98
CA ASP A 105 6.47 10.93 -5.71
C ASP A 105 5.36 9.92 -5.32
N GLY A 106 5.70 8.63 -5.17
CA GLY A 106 4.74 7.57 -4.84
C GLY A 106 3.87 7.10 -6.03
N GLY A 107 4.13 7.61 -7.24
CA GLY A 107 3.57 7.11 -8.49
C GLY A 107 2.05 7.28 -8.67
N LEU A 108 1.51 6.58 -9.67
CA LEU A 108 0.09 6.67 -10.03
C LEU A 108 -0.82 6.13 -8.90
N GLY A 109 -0.33 5.21 -8.08
CA GLY A 109 -0.99 4.74 -6.86
C GLY A 109 -1.30 5.85 -5.85
N ALA A 110 -0.42 6.86 -5.71
CA ALA A 110 -0.69 8.01 -4.85
C ALA A 110 -1.78 8.94 -5.43
N VAL A 111 -1.82 9.07 -6.75
CA VAL A 111 -2.81 9.90 -7.46
C VAL A 111 -4.20 9.26 -7.49
N LEU A 112 -4.29 7.92 -7.58
CA LEU A 112 -5.56 7.19 -7.64
C LEU A 112 -6.02 6.63 -6.28
N GLY A 113 -5.12 6.54 -5.29
CA GLY A 113 -5.35 5.98 -3.96
C GLY A 113 -5.98 6.95 -2.98
N VAL A 114 -7.07 7.62 -3.36
CA VAL A 114 -7.79 8.53 -2.45
C VAL A 114 -8.40 7.72 -1.29
N VAL A 115 -7.79 7.76 -0.12
CA VAL A 115 -8.36 7.16 1.09
C VAL A 115 -9.54 8.02 1.52
N THR A 116 -10.76 7.53 1.24
CA THR A 116 -11.97 8.20 1.73
C THR A 116 -12.09 7.96 3.23
N ILE A 117 -11.58 8.89 4.05
CA ILE A 117 -11.78 8.86 5.50
C ILE A 117 -13.24 9.17 5.78
N LYS A 118 -14.02 8.13 6.14
CA LYS A 118 -15.40 8.29 6.60
C LYS A 118 -15.38 8.62 8.09
N LEU A 119 -15.50 9.89 8.41
CA LEU A 119 -15.67 10.34 9.79
C LEU A 119 -17.11 10.04 10.22
N HIS A 120 -17.26 9.16 11.22
CA HIS A 120 -18.54 8.93 11.87
C HIS A 120 -18.92 10.16 12.71
N GLU A 121 -20.21 10.49 12.74
CA GLU A 121 -20.74 11.65 13.47
C GLU A 121 -20.43 11.62 14.96
N GLU A 122 -20.45 10.41 15.55
CA GLU A 122 -20.12 10.23 16.96
C GLU A 122 -18.65 10.54 17.23
N THR A 123 -17.74 10.13 16.35
CA THR A 123 -16.31 10.48 16.44
C THR A 123 -16.10 12.00 16.31
N LEU A 124 -16.80 12.65 15.38
CA LEU A 124 -16.76 14.12 15.24
C LEU A 124 -17.26 14.82 16.50
N ARG A 125 -18.38 14.36 17.07
CA ARG A 125 -18.93 14.91 18.31
C ARG A 125 -17.95 14.78 19.47
N GLN A 126 -17.36 13.60 19.65
CA GLN A 126 -16.37 13.35 20.71
C GLN A 126 -15.14 14.24 20.59
N LEU A 127 -14.63 14.45 19.36
CA LEU A 127 -13.51 15.36 19.11
C LEU A 127 -13.85 16.81 19.49
N ILE A 128 -15.02 17.30 19.09
CA ILE A 128 -15.49 18.65 19.43
C ILE A 128 -15.69 18.78 20.94
N GLU A 129 -16.33 17.81 21.58
CA GLU A 129 -16.54 17.80 23.03
C GLU A 129 -15.21 17.81 23.80
N SER A 130 -14.22 17.03 23.36
CA SER A 130 -12.88 17.04 23.96
C SER A 130 -12.26 18.43 23.85
N LYS A 131 -12.30 19.05 22.67
CA LYS A 131 -11.69 20.36 22.48
C LYS A 131 -12.39 21.47 23.27
N VAL A 132 -13.71 21.38 23.43
CA VAL A 132 -14.47 22.30 24.30
C VAL A 132 -14.08 22.13 25.76
N ARG A 133 -13.87 20.88 26.21
CA ARG A 133 -13.43 20.60 27.59
C ARG A 133 -12.07 21.22 27.89
N ASP A 134 -11.16 21.11 26.92
CA ASP A 134 -9.77 21.60 27.02
C ASP A 134 -9.61 23.11 26.77
N SER A 135 -10.69 23.80 26.37
CA SER A 135 -10.66 25.26 26.14
C SER A 135 -10.59 26.06 27.45
N ASP A 136 -10.13 27.32 27.43
CA ASP A 136 -10.13 28.20 28.61
C ASP A 136 -11.50 28.84 28.92
N LEU A 137 -12.60 28.25 28.45
CA LEU A 137 -13.94 28.77 28.69
C LEU A 137 -14.37 28.64 30.17
N PRO A 138 -15.15 29.59 30.70
CA PRO A 138 -15.74 29.47 32.03
C PRO A 138 -16.58 28.18 32.18
N PRO A 139 -16.57 27.53 33.35
CA PRO A 139 -17.23 26.22 33.53
C PRO A 139 -18.73 26.24 33.21
N THR A 140 -19.42 27.36 33.47
CA THR A 140 -20.84 27.54 33.12
C THR A 140 -21.10 27.58 31.62
N GLN A 141 -20.16 28.10 30.83
CA GLN A 141 -20.26 28.17 29.37
C GLN A 141 -19.89 26.84 28.73
N LYS A 142 -18.88 26.14 29.27
CA LYS A 142 -18.51 24.78 28.85
C LYS A 142 -19.68 23.81 28.94
N THR A 143 -20.35 23.76 30.10
CA THR A 143 -21.49 22.84 30.30
C THR A 143 -22.63 23.14 29.33
N ARG A 144 -22.97 24.42 29.13
CA ARG A 144 -24.00 24.82 28.16
C ARG A 144 -23.65 24.41 26.73
N LEU A 145 -22.39 24.56 26.34
CA LEU A 145 -21.94 24.23 25.00
C LEU A 145 -21.95 22.71 24.75
N LEU A 146 -21.52 21.91 25.74
CA LEU A 146 -21.58 20.45 25.69
C LEU A 146 -23.03 19.95 25.61
N ASP A 147 -23.94 20.53 26.40
CA ASP A 147 -25.37 20.17 26.37
C ASP A 147 -26.01 20.50 25.02
N GLN A 148 -25.59 21.58 24.37
CA GLN A 148 -26.05 21.92 23.03
C GLN A 148 -25.50 20.94 21.98
N LEU A 149 -24.20 20.62 22.03
CA LEU A 149 -23.57 19.67 21.10
C LEU A 149 -24.21 18.28 21.13
N ARG A 150 -24.62 17.81 22.31
CA ARG A 150 -25.33 16.53 22.47
C ARG A 150 -26.73 16.51 21.87
N LYS A 151 -27.38 17.67 21.76
CA LYS A 151 -28.74 17.82 21.22
C LYS A 151 -28.76 18.07 19.72
N LEU A 152 -27.61 18.28 19.08
CA LEU A 152 -27.55 18.58 17.66
C LEU A 152 -27.84 17.33 16.81
N PRO A 153 -28.65 17.47 15.74
CA PRO A 153 -28.81 16.44 14.73
C PRO A 153 -27.49 16.08 14.05
N ALA A 154 -27.47 14.84 13.54
CA ALA A 154 -26.46 14.26 12.66
C ALA A 154 -25.93 15.25 11.59
N GLU A 155 -26.84 15.71 10.74
CA GLU A 155 -26.56 16.65 9.63
C GLU A 155 -25.93 17.96 10.12
N THR A 156 -26.45 18.53 11.21
CA THR A 156 -25.92 19.78 11.77
C THR A 156 -24.52 19.59 12.36
N THR A 157 -24.23 18.42 12.94
CA THR A 157 -22.91 18.08 13.48
C THR A 157 -21.86 18.00 12.38
N LYS A 158 -22.22 17.39 11.23
CA LYS A 158 -21.35 17.33 10.05
C LYS A 158 -21.05 18.73 9.49
N HIS A 159 -22.07 19.58 9.35
CA HIS A 159 -21.87 20.96 8.90
C HIS A 159 -21.03 21.78 9.87
N LEU A 160 -21.22 21.60 11.18
CA LEU A 160 -20.41 22.25 12.20
C LEU A 160 -18.96 21.79 12.14
N ALA A 161 -18.72 20.48 12.02
CA ALA A 161 -17.39 19.91 11.88
C ALA A 161 -16.65 20.49 10.67
N MET A 162 -17.29 20.55 9.50
CA MET A 162 -16.67 21.15 8.30
C MET A 162 -16.32 22.62 8.52
N LYS A 163 -17.20 23.41 9.14
CA LYS A 163 -16.91 24.82 9.46
C LYS A 163 -15.76 24.97 10.46
N LEU A 164 -15.66 24.07 11.43
CA LEU A 164 -14.56 24.07 12.41
C LEU A 164 -13.23 23.69 11.75
N VAL A 165 -13.23 22.73 10.83
CA VAL A 165 -12.05 22.38 10.02
C VAL A 165 -11.64 23.57 9.16
N ASP A 166 -12.58 24.19 8.44
CA ASP A 166 -12.31 25.38 7.63
C ASP A 166 -11.76 26.54 8.45
N ALA A 167 -12.33 26.80 9.63
CA ALA A 167 -11.85 27.85 10.54
C ALA A 167 -10.48 27.51 11.11
N GLY A 168 -10.25 26.25 11.49
CA GLY A 168 -8.96 25.76 11.98
C GLY A 168 -7.86 25.93 10.93
N LEU A 169 -8.13 25.55 9.68
CA LEU A 169 -7.18 25.72 8.58
C LEU A 169 -6.93 27.19 8.24
N LYS A 170 -7.95 28.06 8.34
CA LYS A 170 -7.80 29.51 8.11
C LYS A 170 -7.01 30.23 9.19
N HIS A 171 -7.06 29.74 10.43
CA HIS A 171 -6.46 30.40 11.59
C HIS A 171 -5.21 29.69 12.13
N ALA A 172 -4.78 28.58 11.53
CA ALA A 172 -3.57 27.89 11.88
C ALA A 172 -2.42 28.28 10.92
N PRO A 173 -1.57 29.25 11.27
CA PRO A 173 -0.38 29.56 10.48
C PRO A 173 0.54 28.33 10.31
N ASP A 174 0.58 27.47 11.33
CA ASP A 174 1.34 26.22 11.32
C ASP A 174 0.70 25.12 10.46
N ALA A 175 -0.58 25.23 10.08
CA ALA A 175 -1.23 24.18 9.26
C ALA A 175 -0.60 24.09 7.88
N LEU A 176 -0.22 25.23 7.27
CA LEU A 176 0.51 25.22 5.99
C LEU A 176 1.90 24.63 6.14
N GLN A 177 2.56 24.85 7.28
CA GLN A 177 3.90 24.32 7.54
C GLN A 177 3.87 22.82 7.85
N LEU A 178 2.85 22.35 8.57
CA LEU A 178 2.57 20.93 8.75
C LEU A 178 2.21 20.24 7.43
N LEU A 179 1.46 20.91 6.56
CA LEU A 179 1.17 20.40 5.21
C LEU A 179 2.45 20.32 4.37
N GLN A 180 3.31 21.35 4.42
CA GLN A 180 4.60 21.34 3.72
C GLN A 180 5.51 20.20 4.20
N ASN A 181 5.55 19.93 5.51
CA ASN A 181 6.34 18.84 6.09
C ASN A 181 5.73 17.45 5.87
N ALA A 182 4.43 17.36 5.56
CA ALA A 182 3.74 16.09 5.31
C ALA A 182 3.68 15.72 3.83
N VAL A 183 3.83 16.70 2.93
CA VAL A 183 3.77 16.54 1.47
C VAL A 183 5.15 16.65 0.82
N GLY A 184 6.16 17.17 1.53
CA GLY A 184 7.57 17.19 1.12
C GLY A 184 8.41 16.20 1.91
#